data_AF-A0A0N1C372-F1
#
_entry.id   AF-A0A0N1C372-F1
#
_cell.length_a   1.000
_cell.length_b   1.000
_cell.length_c   1.000
_cell.angle_alpha   90.00
_cell.angle_beta   90.00
_cell.angle_gamma   90.00
#
_symmetry.space_group_name_H-M   'P 1'
#
loop_
_entity.id
_entity.type
_entity.pdbx_description
1 polymer ?
#
loop_
_entity_poly.entity_id
_entity_poly.type
_entity_poly.pdbx_seq_one_letter_code
_entity_poly.pdbx_strand_id
1 'polypeptide(L)' 'MHRTMIKRGLYRTIDSYLGECAKVHESAGDAYPFLRPEIYDALGFSPAYGELPFFDPASHSDETRRR' A
#
# COMPACT_ATOMS: atom_id res chain seq x y z
N MET A 1 -12.99 -5.17 -17.22
CA MET A 1 -12.60 -4.13 -16.25
C MET A 1 -11.47 -4.68 -15.40
N HIS A 2 -10.26 -4.15 -15.56
CA HIS A 2 -9.07 -4.64 -14.87
C HIS A 2 -9.11 -4.15 -13.41
N ARG A 3 -9.66 -4.98 -12.52
CA ARG A 3 -9.30 -4.89 -11.10
C ARG A 3 -7.80 -5.13 -11.05
N THR A 4 -7.00 -4.11 -10.76
CA THR A 4 -5.64 -4.32 -10.27
C THR A 4 -5.80 -4.92 -8.88
N MET A 5 -6.16 -6.21 -8.84
CA MET A 5 -6.28 -6.94 -7.59
C MET A 5 -4.87 -6.98 -7.03
N ILE A 6 -4.55 -6.11 -6.07
CA ILE A 6 -3.39 -6.32 -5.23
C ILE A 6 -3.65 -7.62 -4.50
N LYS A 7 -3.12 -8.70 -5.08
CA LYS A 7 -3.22 -10.05 -4.56
C LYS A 7 -2.45 -10.04 -3.26
N ARG A 8 -3.18 -9.99 -2.13
CA ARG A 8 -2.78 -10.48 -0.80
C ARG A 8 -1.31 -10.17 -0.44
N GLY A 9 -1.04 -9.06 0.25
CA GLY A 9 0.32 -8.78 0.74
C GLY A 9 0.60 -7.34 1.15
N LEU A 10 1.88 -7.01 1.25
CA LEU A 10 2.41 -5.66 1.47
C LEU A 10 2.46 -4.86 0.16
N TYR A 11 2.16 -3.58 0.23
CA TYR A 11 2.23 -2.64 -0.90
C TYR A 11 2.68 -1.26 -0.43
N ARG A 12 3.24 -0.45 -1.34
CA ARG A 12 3.54 0.95 -1.10
C ARG A 12 2.31 1.82 -1.36
N THR A 13 2.13 2.85 -0.57
CA THR A 13 1.06 3.83 -0.75
C THR A 13 1.47 5.19 -0.19
N ILE A 14 0.63 6.20 -0.41
CA ILE A 14 0.79 7.54 0.19
C ILE A 14 -0.34 7.71 1.20
N ASP A 15 0.03 7.80 2.47
CA ASP A 15 -0.87 8.10 3.58
C ASP A 15 -0.84 9.60 3.89
N SER A 16 -1.98 10.17 4.31
CA SER A 16 -2.12 11.60 4.56
C SER A 16 -1.33 12.09 5.78
N TYR A 17 -1.00 11.21 6.72
CA TYR A 17 -0.24 11.52 7.92
C TYR A 17 1.23 11.11 7.80
N LEU A 18 1.50 9.94 7.22
CA LEU A 18 2.85 9.36 7.14
C LEU A 18 3.60 9.67 5.84
N GLY A 19 2.91 10.11 4.78
CA GLY A 19 3.50 10.22 3.45
C GLY A 19 3.68 8.84 2.81
N GLU A 20 4.80 8.63 2.13
CA GLU A 20 5.12 7.32 1.54
C GLU A 20 5.29 6.26 2.63
N CYS A 21 4.60 5.13 2.49
CA CYS A 21 4.70 4.03 3.44
C CYS A 21 4.34 2.68 2.83
N ALA A 22 4.78 1.60 3.49
CA ALA A 22 4.33 0.24 3.24
C ALA A 22 3.08 -0.04 4.09
N LYS A 23 2.06 -0.63 3.47
CA LYS A 23 0.81 -1.00 4.11
C LYS A 23 0.47 -2.45 3.79
N VAL A 24 -0.07 -3.16 4.78
CA VAL A 24 -0.57 -4.53 4.62
C VAL A 24 -2.00 -4.50 4.08
N HIS A 25 -2.30 -5.38 3.13
CA HIS A 25 -3.66 -5.54 2.61
C HIS A 25 -4.63 -6.08 3.65
N GLU A 26 -5.86 -5.57 3.61
CA GLU A 26 -6.93 -5.82 4.58
C GLU A 26 -7.23 -7.30 4.82
N SER A 27 -7.14 -8.06 3.74
CA SER A 27 -7.39 -9.51 3.73
C SER A 27 -6.24 -10.35 4.30
N ALA A 28 -5.13 -9.75 4.76
CA ALA A 28 -3.97 -10.47 5.29
C ALA A 28 -4.13 -10.86 6.77
N GLY A 29 -5.17 -10.36 7.45
CA GLY A 29 -5.73 -10.98 8.65
C GLY A 29 -5.06 -10.70 9.99
N ASP A 30 -3.77 -10.34 10.07
CA ASP A 30 -3.07 -10.38 11.37
C ASP A 30 -2.31 -9.11 11.80
N ALA A 31 -2.04 -8.16 10.90
CA ALA A 31 -1.54 -6.86 11.33
C ALA A 31 -1.87 -5.84 10.23
N TYR A 32 -2.42 -4.69 10.62
CA TYR A 32 -2.62 -3.53 9.74
C TYR A 32 -1.55 -2.45 10.00
N PRO A 33 -0.23 -2.74 9.97
CA PRO A 33 0.76 -1.73 10.19
C PRO A 33 0.90 -0.86 8.94
N PHE A 34 1.05 0.43 9.20
CA PHE A 34 1.70 1.35 8.28
C PHE A 34 3.17 1.42 8.71
N LEU A 35 4.08 1.19 7.78
CA LEU A 35 5.51 1.22 8.02
C LEU A 35 6.14 2.27 7.12
N ARG A 36 6.87 3.22 7.72
CA ARG A 36 7.69 4.15 6.95
C ARG A 36 8.83 3.42 6.23
N PRO A 37 9.31 3.90 5.07
CA PRO A 37 10.35 3.27 4.29
C PRO A 37 11.61 2.98 5.11
N GLU A 38 12.03 3.94 5.95
CA GLU A 38 13.26 3.82 6.73
C GLU A 38 13.17 2.70 7.78
N ILE A 39 11.96 2.48 8.33
CA ILE A 39 11.70 1.40 9.29
C ILE A 39 11.63 0.06 8.56
N TYR A 40 10.95 0.02 7.41
CA TYR A 40 10.85 -1.18 6.59
C TYR A 40 12.24 -1.71 6.20
N ASP A 41 13.11 -0.81 5.74
CA ASP A 41 14.48 -1.14 5.33
C ASP A 41 15.34 -1.55 6.54
N ALA A 42 15.22 -0.87 7.68
CA ALA A 42 15.95 -1.23 8.90
C ALA A 42 15.59 -2.62 9.44
N LEU A 43 14.35 -3.08 9.22
CA LEU A 43 13.89 -4.40 9.63
C LEU A 43 14.33 -5.52 8.66
N GLY A 44 14.86 -5.18 7.49
CA GLY A 44 15.38 -6.16 6.53
C GLY A 44 14.31 -7.05 5.91
N PHE A 45 13.10 -6.54 5.71
CA PHE A 45 12.02 -7.27 5.04
C PHE A 45 12.37 -7.60 3.59
N SER A 46 11.82 -8.72 3.10
CA SER A 46 11.90 -9.14 1.69
C SER A 46 10.49 -9.29 1.12
N PRO A 47 10.19 -8.74 -0.07
CA PRO A 47 11.08 -8.00 -0.96
C PRO A 47 11.44 -6.59 -0.43
N ALA A 48 12.43 -5.94 -1.03
CA ALA A 48 12.85 -4.60 -0.62
C ALA A 48 11.71 -3.58 -0.82
N TYR A 49 11.71 -2.48 -0.06
CA TYR A 49 10.63 -1.49 -0.11
C TYR A 49 10.36 -1.01 -1.55
N GLY A 50 11.42 -0.70 -2.31
CA GLY A 50 11.33 -0.23 -3.69
C GLY A 50 10.72 -1.23 -4.68
N GLU A 51 10.67 -2.51 -4.34
CA GLU A 51 10.14 -3.59 -5.17
C GLU A 51 8.67 -3.89 -4.89
N LEU A 52 8.13 -3.36 -3.78
CA LEU A 52 6.73 -3.53 -3.44
C LEU A 52 5.82 -2.85 -4.48
N PRO A 53 4.66 -3.45 -4.80
CA PRO A 53 3.69 -2.85 -5.69
C PRO A 53 3.19 -1.52 -5.12
N PHE A 54 3.04 -0.50 -5.96
CA PHE A 54 2.50 0.79 -5.54
C PHE A 54 0.98 0.84 -5.74
N PHE A 55 0.26 1.34 -4.73
CA PHE A 55 -1.17 1.58 -4.74
C PHE A 55 -1.45 3.04 -4.42
N ASP A 56 -2.03 3.74 -5.38
CA ASP A 56 -2.54 5.10 -5.19
C ASP A 56 -4.05 5.07 -4.94
N PRO A 57 -4.51 5.35 -3.71
CA PRO A 57 -5.94 5.43 -3.43
C PRO A 57 -6.62 6.64 -4.11
N ALA A 58 -5.89 7.71 -4.45
CA ALA A 58 -6.45 8.91 -5.09
C ALA A 58 -6.81 8.68 -6.56
N SER A 59 -6.09 7.79 -7.25
CA SER A 59 -6.42 7.35 -8.61
C SER A 59 -7.74 6.58 -8.74
N HIS A 60 -8.44 6.30 -7.62
CA HIS A 60 -9.76 5.66 -7.61
C HIS A 60 -10.92 6.57 -7.18
N SER A 61 -10.67 7.86 -6.89
CA SER A 61 -11.73 8.79 -6.46
C SER A 61 -12.51 9.49 -7.59
N ASP A 62 -12.21 9.25 -8.87
CA ASP A 62 -12.83 10.00 -9.99
C ASP A 62 -14.13 9.39 -10.58
N GLU A 63 -14.53 8.16 -10.22
CA GLU A 63 -15.68 7.50 -10.88
C GLU A 63 -17.03 7.68 -10.14
N THR A 64 -17.07 8.26 -8.92
CA THR A 64 -18.33 8.33 -8.13
C THR A 64 -18.97 9.73 -8.11
N ARG A 65 -18.40 10.74 -8.77
CA ARG A 65 -18.93 12.11 -8.77
C ARG A 65 -19.60 12.54 -10.09
N ARG A 66 -20.05 11.58 -10.90
CA ARG A 66 -20.89 11.79 -12.10
C ARG A 66 -22.13 10.92 -12.06
N ARG A 67 -23.00 11.11 -11.06
CA ARG A 67 -24.41 10.70 -11.13
C ARG A 67 -25.27 11.76 -10.46
#